data_AF-A0A376VI42-F1
#
_entry.id   AF-A0A376VI42-F1
#
_cell.length_a   1.000
_cell.length_b   1.000
_cell.length_c   1.000
_cell.angle_alpha   90.00
_cell.angle_beta   90.00
_cell.angle_gamma   90.00
#
_symmetry.space_group_name_H-M   'P 1'
#
loop_
_entity.id
_entity.type
_entity.pdbx_description
1 polymer ?
#
loop_
_entity_poly.entity_id
_entity_poly.type
_entity_poly.pdbx_seq_one_letter_code
_entity_poly.pdbx_strand_id
1 'polypeptide(L)'
;MLTQGQAGKGNAVLNFGPGKLSMDNSQLPMQLTGEAKQADLILYARLPAQLSGSLTDPTLAFEPGALLRSKGRVIDSLDIDEIRWPLAGVKVTQRGVDGRLQAILQAHENELGDFVLHMDGLANDFLPDAGRWQWRYWGKGSFTPMNATWDVAGKGEWHDSTITLTDLSTGFDQLQYGTMTVEKPRLILDKPVVWVRDAQHPSFSGALSLDAGQTLFTGGSVLPPSTLKFSVDGRDPTYFLYKGDLHAGEIGPVRVNGRWDGIRLRGNAWWPKQSLTVFQPLVPPTGR
;
A
#
# COMPACT_ATOMS: atom_id res chain seq x y z
N MET A 1 -8.68 -16.84 29.93
CA MET A 1 -9.33 -15.67 30.55
C MET A 1 -10.28 -15.05 29.53
N LEU A 2 -11.53 -14.75 29.91
CA LEU A 2 -12.42 -13.88 29.13
C LEU A 2 -12.09 -12.44 29.52
N THR A 3 -11.69 -11.59 28.58
CA THR A 3 -11.63 -10.14 28.81
C THR A 3 -12.84 -9.50 28.12
N GLN A 4 -13.71 -8.86 28.90
CA GLN A 4 -14.77 -8.01 28.39
C GLN A 4 -14.29 -6.57 28.47
N GLY A 5 -14.11 -5.94 27.31
CA GLY A 5 -13.90 -4.50 27.18
C GLY A 5 -14.86 -3.95 26.12
N GLN A 6 -15.07 -2.63 26.11
CA GLN A 6 -16.00 -1.92 25.21
C GLN A 6 -15.79 -2.18 23.69
N ALA A 7 -14.77 -2.93 23.28
CA ALA A 7 -14.36 -3.15 21.89
C ALA A 7 -14.62 -4.58 21.35
N GLY A 8 -15.21 -5.52 22.11
CA GLY A 8 -15.50 -6.86 21.58
C GLY A 8 -15.44 -8.02 22.58
N LYS A 9 -15.65 -9.25 22.07
CA LYS A 9 -15.50 -10.50 22.82
C LYS A 9 -14.31 -11.28 22.26
N GLY A 10 -13.41 -11.73 23.12
CA GLY A 10 -12.29 -12.56 22.70
C GLY A 10 -11.95 -13.63 23.74
N ASN A 11 -11.46 -14.76 23.24
CA ASN A 11 -10.91 -15.85 24.03
C ASN A 11 -9.49 -16.09 23.57
N ALA A 12 -8.53 -15.89 24.47
CA ALA A 12 -7.14 -16.24 24.25
C ALA A 12 -6.66 -17.18 25.36
N VAL A 13 -5.88 -18.18 24.96
CA VAL A 13 -5.25 -19.18 25.82
C VAL A 13 -3.77 -19.12 25.55
N LEU A 14 -3.01 -18.82 26.60
CA LEU A 14 -1.56 -18.90 26.57
C LEU A 14 -1.12 -20.14 27.34
N ASN A 15 -0.51 -21.08 26.63
CA ASN A 15 0.04 -22.29 27.21
C ASN A 15 1.56 -22.18 27.29
N PHE A 16 2.15 -22.75 28.33
CA PHE A 16 3.60 -22.87 28.48
C PHE A 16 3.96 -24.35 28.49
N GLY A 17 4.96 -24.73 27.69
CA GLY A 17 5.52 -26.07 27.69
C GLY A 17 6.51 -26.28 28.83
N PRO A 18 7.02 -27.51 29.02
CA PRO A 18 8.12 -27.76 29.93
C PRO A 18 9.34 -26.92 29.49
N GLY A 19 9.89 -26.15 30.41
CA GLY A 19 10.99 -25.24 30.10
C GLY A 19 11.53 -24.54 31.34
N LYS A 20 12.62 -23.80 31.15
CA LYS A 20 13.28 -23.02 32.20
C LYS A 20 12.95 -21.55 32.00
N LEU A 21 12.46 -20.89 33.03
CA LEU A 21 12.46 -19.43 33.11
C LEU A 21 13.56 -19.03 34.10
N SER A 22 14.50 -18.16 33.71
CA SER A 22 15.57 -17.74 34.62
C SER A 22 16.10 -16.35 34.32
N MET A 23 16.77 -15.77 35.33
CA MET A 23 17.39 -14.45 35.20
C MET A 23 18.48 -14.42 34.14
N ASP A 24 19.24 -15.50 33.96
CA ASP A 24 20.38 -15.52 33.03
C ASP A 24 20.00 -16.02 31.63
N ASN A 25 19.28 -17.14 31.56
CA ASN A 25 18.93 -17.77 30.30
C ASN A 25 17.66 -18.61 30.41
N SER A 26 16.57 -18.07 29.91
CA SER A 26 15.29 -18.75 29.76
C SER A 26 15.29 -19.60 28.49
N GLN A 27 14.55 -20.70 28.54
CA GLN A 27 14.19 -21.55 27.42
C GLN A 27 12.79 -22.09 27.74
N LEU A 28 11.78 -21.30 27.39
CA LEU A 28 10.39 -21.61 27.72
C LEU A 28 9.56 -21.66 26.42
N PRO A 29 9.16 -22.86 25.97
CA PRO A 29 8.20 -23.00 24.90
C PRO A 29 6.85 -22.41 25.33
N MET A 30 6.20 -21.70 24.44
CA MET A 30 4.88 -21.12 24.69
C MET A 30 4.01 -21.17 23.44
N GLN A 31 2.71 -21.20 23.63
CA GLN A 31 1.75 -21.17 22.54
C GLN A 31 0.57 -20.27 22.90
N LEU A 32 0.40 -19.20 22.12
CA LEU A 32 -0.80 -18.38 22.18
C LEU A 32 -1.79 -18.86 21.11
N THR A 33 -2.98 -19.28 21.55
CA THR A 33 -4.12 -19.52 20.65
C THR A 33 -5.28 -18.65 21.05
N GLY A 34 -6.06 -18.18 20.08
CA GLY A 34 -7.24 -17.41 20.42
C GLY A 34 -8.04 -16.92 19.24
N GLU A 35 -9.23 -16.43 19.56
CA GLU A 35 -10.11 -15.73 18.66
C GLU A 35 -10.57 -14.44 19.34
N ALA A 36 -10.55 -13.33 18.61
CA ALA A 36 -11.09 -12.07 19.08
C ALA A 36 -12.02 -11.49 18.02
N LYS A 37 -13.23 -11.10 18.42
CA LYS A 37 -14.19 -10.41 17.57
C LYS A 37 -14.29 -8.95 17.99
N GLN A 38 -14.05 -8.03 17.06
CA GLN A 38 -14.24 -6.60 17.22
C GLN A 38 -15.10 -6.08 16.05
N ALA A 39 -16.28 -5.55 16.38
CA ALA A 39 -17.32 -5.23 15.38
C ALA A 39 -17.56 -6.41 14.42
N ASP A 40 -17.37 -6.17 13.11
CA ASP A 40 -17.54 -7.18 12.05
C ASP A 40 -16.25 -7.91 11.68
N LEU A 41 -15.15 -7.63 12.37
CA LEU A 41 -13.86 -8.27 12.17
C LEU A 41 -13.64 -9.40 13.18
N ILE A 42 -13.10 -10.53 12.71
CA ILE A 42 -12.68 -11.64 13.56
C ILE A 42 -11.20 -11.92 13.31
N LEU A 43 -10.42 -11.90 14.39
CA LEU A 43 -9.01 -12.24 14.44
C LEU A 43 -8.83 -13.65 15.00
N TYR A 44 -7.99 -14.45 14.35
CA TYR A 44 -7.57 -15.77 14.80
C TYR A 44 -6.06 -15.80 15.01
N ALA A 45 -5.61 -16.35 16.13
CA ALA A 45 -4.21 -16.50 16.46
C ALA A 45 -3.86 -17.96 16.73
N ARG A 46 -2.79 -18.44 16.12
CA ARG A 46 -2.06 -19.64 16.53
C ARG A 46 -0.58 -19.32 16.45
N LEU A 47 0.04 -19.07 17.61
CA LEU A 47 1.41 -18.58 17.72
C LEU A 47 2.22 -19.47 18.66
N PRO A 48 2.70 -20.64 18.20
CA PRO A 48 3.80 -21.32 18.88
C PRO A 48 5.06 -20.45 18.81
N ALA A 49 5.77 -20.35 19.94
CA ALA A 49 6.97 -19.55 20.07
C ALA A 49 7.88 -20.10 21.17
N GLN A 50 9.15 -19.76 21.10
CA GLN A 50 10.14 -20.01 22.13
C GLN A 50 10.53 -18.68 22.78
N LEU A 51 10.30 -18.57 24.09
CA LEU A 51 10.88 -17.50 24.90
C LEU A 51 12.28 -17.90 25.33
N SER A 52 13.26 -17.07 25.02
CA SER A 52 14.68 -17.33 25.31
C SER A 52 15.41 -16.10 25.83
N GLY A 53 16.63 -16.27 26.35
CA GLY A 53 17.44 -15.18 26.86
C GLY A 53 17.13 -14.81 28.32
N SER A 54 17.78 -13.76 28.81
CA SER A 54 17.60 -13.30 30.20
C SER A 54 16.19 -12.72 30.39
N LEU A 55 15.68 -12.72 31.63
CA LEU A 55 14.40 -12.05 31.93
C LEU A 55 14.45 -10.53 31.69
N THR A 56 15.64 -9.95 31.76
CA THR A 56 15.88 -8.52 31.51
C THR A 56 16.10 -8.18 30.03
N ASP A 57 16.39 -9.17 29.20
CA ASP A 57 16.55 -9.05 27.74
C ASP A 57 16.04 -10.34 27.05
N PRO A 58 14.71 -10.54 27.05
CA PRO A 58 14.12 -11.73 26.46
C PRO A 58 13.99 -11.60 24.95
N THR A 59 14.11 -12.74 24.27
CA THR A 59 13.78 -12.90 22.85
C THR A 59 12.61 -13.87 22.71
N LEU A 60 11.54 -13.44 22.06
CA LEU A 60 10.42 -14.29 21.66
C LEU A 60 10.58 -14.67 20.18
N ALA A 61 10.85 -15.93 19.89
CA ALA A 61 11.01 -16.43 18.52
C ALA A 61 9.81 -17.28 18.12
N PHE A 62 9.08 -16.88 17.07
CA PHE A 62 7.93 -17.63 16.57
C PHE A 62 8.37 -18.88 15.81
N GLU A 63 7.74 -20.00 16.14
CA GLU A 63 8.05 -21.32 15.59
C GLU A 63 7.28 -21.61 14.29
N PRO A 64 7.65 -22.65 13.52
CA PRO A 64 6.86 -23.12 12.40
C PRO A 64 5.38 -23.33 12.77
N GLY A 65 4.49 -22.78 11.96
CA GLY A 65 3.05 -22.80 12.20
C GLY A 65 2.50 -21.56 12.92
N ALA A 66 3.34 -20.60 13.33
CA ALA A 66 2.91 -19.29 13.79
C ALA A 66 2.21 -18.51 12.68
N LEU A 67 0.93 -18.20 12.92
CA LEU A 67 0.03 -17.56 11.97
C LEU A 67 -1.01 -16.71 12.70
N LEU A 68 -1.14 -15.46 12.27
CA LEU A 68 -2.32 -14.65 12.52
C LEU A 68 -3.21 -14.65 11.28
N ARG A 69 -4.53 -14.66 11.48
CA ARG A 69 -5.51 -14.51 10.40
C ARG A 69 -6.59 -13.53 10.81
N SER A 70 -7.14 -12.82 9.84
CA SER A 70 -8.31 -11.96 10.04
C SER A 70 -9.32 -12.17 8.91
N LYS A 71 -10.60 -11.94 9.19
CA LYS A 71 -11.67 -11.89 8.19
C LYS A 71 -12.80 -10.98 8.67
N GLY A 72 -13.68 -10.57 7.76
CA GLY A 72 -14.87 -9.78 8.09
C GLY A 72 -14.88 -8.41 7.41
N ARG A 73 -15.72 -7.50 7.87
CA ARG A 73 -15.95 -6.22 7.20
C ARG A 73 -15.21 -5.07 7.90
N VAL A 74 -14.56 -4.20 7.13
CA VAL A 74 -13.75 -3.08 7.68
C VAL A 74 -14.40 -1.71 7.48
N ILE A 75 -14.98 -1.47 6.31
CA ILE A 75 -15.76 -0.28 5.97
C ILE A 75 -17.05 -0.72 5.29
N ASP A 76 -18.05 0.17 5.19
CA ASP A 76 -19.33 -0.07 4.52
C ASP A 76 -19.12 -0.34 3.03
N SER A 77 -18.72 -1.58 2.69
CA SER A 77 -18.70 -2.22 1.36
C SER A 77 -17.55 -3.24 1.24
N LEU A 78 -16.41 -3.01 1.91
CA LEU A 78 -15.22 -3.85 1.76
C LEU A 78 -15.25 -5.07 2.69
N ASP A 79 -15.47 -6.24 2.08
CA ASP A 79 -15.46 -7.53 2.74
C ASP A 79 -14.06 -8.18 2.63
N ILE A 80 -13.43 -8.42 3.79
CA ILE A 80 -12.16 -9.15 3.88
C ILE A 80 -12.48 -10.64 3.98
N ASP A 81 -12.22 -11.33 2.88
CA ASP A 81 -12.28 -12.80 2.84
C ASP A 81 -11.22 -13.39 3.77
N GLU A 82 -9.99 -12.89 3.65
CA GLU A 82 -8.89 -13.32 4.49
C GLU A 82 -7.72 -12.33 4.48
N ILE A 83 -7.18 -12.04 5.67
CA ILE A 83 -5.79 -11.62 5.83
C ILE A 83 -5.02 -12.74 6.52
N ARG A 84 -3.80 -13.01 6.05
CA ARG A 84 -2.86 -13.96 6.66
C ARG A 84 -1.53 -13.29 6.94
N TRP A 85 -1.03 -13.42 8.17
CA TRP A 85 0.33 -13.04 8.55
C TRP A 85 1.09 -14.26 9.07
N PRO A 86 1.81 -14.98 8.20
CA PRO A 86 2.78 -15.99 8.62
C PRO A 86 3.89 -15.33 9.45
N LEU A 87 4.19 -15.87 10.62
CA LEU A 87 5.17 -15.31 11.56
C LEU A 87 6.32 -16.27 11.86
N ALA A 88 6.37 -17.45 11.24
CA ALA A 88 7.45 -18.41 11.47
C ALA A 88 8.83 -17.78 11.22
N GLY A 89 9.72 -17.88 12.21
CA GLY A 89 11.07 -17.31 12.15
C GLY A 89 11.16 -15.82 12.51
N VAL A 90 10.03 -15.13 12.73
CA VAL A 90 10.01 -13.77 13.26
C VAL A 90 10.43 -13.80 14.73
N LYS A 91 11.27 -12.85 15.12
CA LYS A 91 11.69 -12.64 16.51
C LYS A 91 11.23 -11.27 16.99
N VAL A 92 10.82 -11.22 18.24
CA VAL A 92 10.50 -9.98 18.94
C VAL A 92 11.46 -9.85 20.10
N THR A 93 12.17 -8.73 20.14
CA THR A 93 13.09 -8.35 21.21
C THR A 93 12.69 -6.98 21.76
N GLN A 94 13.39 -6.49 22.78
CA GLN A 94 13.21 -5.11 23.24
C GLN A 94 13.64 -4.06 22.20
N ARG A 95 14.56 -4.41 21.29
CA ARG A 95 15.04 -3.51 20.23
C ARG A 95 14.04 -3.38 19.09
N GLY A 96 13.27 -4.44 18.83
CA GLY A 96 12.25 -4.44 17.80
C GLY A 96 11.99 -5.83 17.23
N VAL A 97 11.50 -5.84 16.00
CA VAL A 97 11.15 -7.05 15.26
C VAL A 97 12.26 -7.41 14.28
N ASP A 98 12.68 -8.68 14.31
CA ASP A 98 13.62 -9.26 13.34
C ASP A 98 12.96 -10.37 12.53
N GLY A 99 13.39 -10.51 11.28
CA GLY A 99 13.01 -11.61 10.41
C GLY A 99 11.99 -11.23 9.35
N ARG A 100 11.46 -12.25 8.67
CA ARG A 100 10.63 -12.06 7.47
C ARG A 100 9.20 -11.70 7.87
N LEU A 101 8.73 -10.52 7.48
CA LEU A 101 7.36 -10.06 7.68
C LEU A 101 6.57 -10.23 6.38
N GLN A 102 5.47 -10.98 6.46
CA GLN A 102 4.63 -11.27 5.30
C GLN A 102 3.17 -11.00 5.59
N ALA A 103 2.45 -10.53 4.57
CA ALA A 103 1.00 -10.44 4.60
C ALA A 103 0.40 -10.90 3.26
N ILE A 104 -0.74 -11.56 3.31
CA ILE A 104 -1.56 -11.87 2.15
C ILE A 104 -2.97 -11.41 2.49
N LEU A 105 -3.53 -10.51 1.68
CA LEU A 105 -4.89 -10.00 1.80
C LEU A 105 -5.68 -10.44 0.57
N GLN A 106 -6.83 -11.04 0.81
CA GLN A 106 -7.88 -11.29 -0.17
C GLN A 106 -9.14 -10.57 0.31
N ALA A 107 -9.72 -9.77 -0.57
CA ALA A 107 -10.93 -9.02 -0.28
C ALA A 107 -11.74 -8.82 -1.55
N HIS A 108 -13.01 -8.53 -1.34
CA HIS A 108 -13.91 -8.12 -2.39
C HIS A 108 -14.81 -6.99 -1.91
N GLU A 109 -15.33 -6.26 -2.88
CA GLU A 109 -16.45 -5.34 -2.74
C GLU A 109 -17.43 -5.73 -3.84
N ASN A 110 -18.72 -5.87 -3.51
CA ASN A 110 -19.71 -6.49 -4.40
C ASN A 110 -19.91 -5.72 -5.71
N GLU A 111 -19.72 -4.40 -5.70
CA GLU A 111 -19.89 -3.51 -6.86
C GLU A 111 -18.55 -3.14 -7.51
N LEU A 112 -17.44 -3.06 -6.76
CA LEU A 112 -16.13 -2.65 -7.27
C LEU A 112 -15.33 -3.83 -7.81
N GLY A 113 -15.44 -5.03 -7.23
CA GLY A 113 -14.68 -6.21 -7.63
C GLY A 113 -13.82 -6.84 -6.53
N ASP A 114 -13.08 -7.88 -6.91
CA ASP A 114 -12.21 -8.67 -6.05
C ASP A 114 -10.73 -8.32 -6.24
N PHE A 115 -9.92 -8.54 -5.19
CA PHE A 115 -8.48 -8.34 -5.29
C PHE A 115 -7.67 -9.17 -4.31
N VAL A 116 -6.41 -9.39 -4.68
CA VAL A 116 -5.39 -10.02 -3.84
C VAL A 116 -4.17 -9.12 -3.77
N LEU A 117 -3.71 -8.85 -2.55
CA LEU A 117 -2.47 -8.13 -2.26
C LEU A 117 -1.53 -9.01 -1.45
N HIS A 118 -0.26 -8.98 -1.83
CA HIS A 118 0.84 -9.63 -1.13
C HIS A 118 1.83 -8.59 -0.63
N MET A 119 2.39 -8.85 0.54
CA MET A 119 3.52 -8.12 1.10
C MET A 119 4.56 -9.11 1.61
N ASP A 120 5.81 -8.79 1.38
CA ASP A 120 6.96 -9.57 1.83
C ASP A 120 8.10 -8.63 2.15
N GLY A 121 8.72 -8.79 3.31
CA GLY A 121 9.81 -7.93 3.73
C GLY A 121 10.70 -8.56 4.79
N LEU A 122 11.84 -7.93 5.02
CA LEU A 122 12.81 -8.32 6.02
C LEU A 122 12.99 -7.17 7.02
N ALA A 123 12.73 -7.47 8.28
CA ALA A 123 12.92 -6.56 9.40
C ALA A 123 14.22 -6.85 10.15
N ASN A 124 14.87 -5.79 10.63
CA ASN A 124 16.05 -5.81 11.46
C ASN A 124 15.87 -4.78 12.58
N ASP A 125 15.76 -5.25 13.83
CA ASP A 125 15.42 -4.44 15.01
C ASP A 125 14.29 -3.43 14.73
N PHE A 126 13.29 -3.80 13.93
CA PHE A 126 12.33 -2.84 13.41
C PHE A 126 11.29 -2.43 14.45
N LEU A 127 11.13 -1.13 14.61
CA LEU A 127 9.99 -0.44 15.23
C LEU A 127 9.61 0.76 14.33
N PRO A 128 8.39 1.30 14.44
CA PRO A 128 8.09 2.56 13.78
C PRO A 128 9.12 3.64 14.15
N ASP A 129 9.75 4.21 13.14
CA ASP A 129 10.77 5.25 13.27
C ASP A 129 12.11 4.83 13.92
N ALA A 130 12.38 3.52 14.05
CA ALA A 130 13.67 2.97 14.51
C ALA A 130 14.02 1.62 13.86
N GLY A 131 15.30 1.41 13.54
CA GLY A 131 15.74 0.18 12.90
C GLY A 131 15.37 0.16 11.41
N ARG A 132 15.23 -1.04 10.82
CA ARG A 132 15.02 -1.18 9.38
C ARG A 132 13.99 -2.22 9.02
N TRP A 133 13.09 -1.86 8.11
CA TRP A 133 12.24 -2.81 7.40
C TRP A 133 12.31 -2.55 5.91
N GLN A 134 12.75 -3.54 5.14
CA GLN A 134 12.69 -3.52 3.69
C GLN A 134 11.51 -4.35 3.23
N TRP A 135 10.71 -3.85 2.29
CA TRP A 135 9.55 -4.56 1.79
C TRP A 135 9.41 -4.48 0.28
N ARG A 136 8.63 -5.43 -0.21
CA ARG A 136 7.99 -5.41 -1.51
C ARG A 136 6.52 -5.76 -1.34
N TYR A 137 5.71 -5.25 -2.25
CA TYR A 137 4.30 -5.60 -2.36
C TYR A 137 3.96 -5.83 -3.82
N TRP A 138 2.95 -6.67 -4.06
CA TRP A 138 2.38 -6.87 -5.38
C TRP A 138 0.97 -7.38 -5.26
N GLY A 139 0.18 -7.19 -6.31
CA GLY A 139 -1.17 -7.71 -6.34
C GLY A 139 -1.91 -7.32 -7.59
N LYS A 140 -3.16 -7.75 -7.64
CA LYS A 140 -4.04 -7.57 -8.77
C LYS A 140 -5.49 -7.66 -8.34
N GLY A 141 -6.38 -7.12 -9.15
CA GLY A 141 -7.81 -7.22 -8.94
C GLY A 141 -8.62 -6.87 -10.17
N SER A 142 -9.93 -6.99 -10.01
CA SER A 142 -10.92 -6.49 -10.96
C SER A 142 -11.43 -5.12 -10.51
N PHE A 143 -11.90 -4.33 -11.47
CA PHE A 143 -12.64 -3.10 -11.25
C PHE A 143 -13.88 -3.07 -12.15
N THR A 144 -14.96 -3.65 -11.63
CA THR A 144 -16.23 -3.87 -12.34
C THR A 144 -16.82 -2.58 -12.93
N PRO A 145 -16.82 -1.41 -12.24
CA PRO A 145 -17.44 -0.20 -12.78
C PRO A 145 -16.85 0.29 -14.10
N MET A 146 -15.60 -0.11 -14.42
CA MET A 146 -14.92 0.25 -15.66
C MET A 146 -14.58 -0.95 -16.54
N ASN A 147 -15.11 -2.13 -16.20
CA ASN A 147 -14.79 -3.40 -16.84
C ASN A 147 -13.27 -3.59 -17.04
N ALA A 148 -12.50 -3.29 -15.98
CA ALA A 148 -11.05 -3.24 -16.03
C ALA A 148 -10.43 -4.24 -15.06
N THR A 149 -9.20 -4.65 -15.33
CA THR A 149 -8.33 -5.29 -14.36
C THR A 149 -7.19 -4.36 -14.01
N TRP A 150 -6.69 -4.46 -12.79
CA TRP A 150 -5.55 -3.67 -12.34
C TRP A 150 -4.50 -4.56 -11.71
N ASP A 151 -3.26 -4.10 -11.77
CA ASP A 151 -2.14 -4.67 -11.03
C ASP A 151 -1.31 -3.58 -10.36
N VAL A 152 -0.60 -3.99 -9.32
CA VAL A 152 0.31 -3.14 -8.57
C VAL A 152 1.53 -3.94 -8.16
N ALA A 153 2.68 -3.29 -8.17
CA ALA A 153 3.89 -3.78 -7.54
C ALA A 153 4.74 -2.59 -7.06
N GLY A 154 5.51 -2.81 -6.00
CA GLY A 154 6.45 -1.81 -5.53
C GLY A 154 7.39 -2.35 -4.47
N LYS A 155 8.40 -1.55 -4.15
CA LYS A 155 9.41 -1.83 -3.13
C LYS A 155 9.78 -0.56 -2.39
N GLY A 156 10.11 -0.73 -1.12
CA GLY A 156 10.54 0.37 -0.28
C GLY A 156 11.25 -0.08 0.97
N GLU A 157 11.60 0.91 1.78
CA GLU A 157 12.30 0.74 3.05
C GLU A 157 11.82 1.79 4.06
N TRP A 158 11.71 1.38 5.31
CA TRP A 158 11.52 2.23 6.48
C TRP A 158 12.78 2.05 7.28
N HIS A 159 13.58 3.10 7.31
CA HIS A 159 14.85 3.13 8.01
C HIS A 159 14.85 4.33 8.93
N ASP A 160 14.82 4.06 10.23
CA ASP A 160 14.61 5.07 11.27
C ASP A 160 13.40 5.95 10.89
N SER A 161 13.52 7.27 10.95
CA SER A 161 12.42 8.19 10.65
C SER A 161 12.13 8.37 9.15
N THR A 162 12.77 7.61 8.24
CA THR A 162 12.59 7.80 6.78
C THR A 162 11.92 6.60 6.13
N ILE A 163 10.83 6.87 5.40
CA ILE A 163 10.16 5.91 4.52
C ILE A 163 10.52 6.26 3.07
N THR A 164 11.11 5.32 2.34
CA THR A 164 11.45 5.48 0.93
C THR A 164 10.74 4.43 0.09
N LEU A 165 10.00 4.86 -0.93
CA LEU A 165 9.50 4.00 -1.99
C LEU A 165 10.45 4.11 -3.18
N THR A 166 11.16 3.04 -3.50
CA THR A 166 12.18 3.02 -4.57
C THR A 166 11.61 2.51 -5.89
N ASP A 167 10.59 1.66 -5.83
CA ASP A 167 9.90 1.10 -7.00
C ASP A 167 8.37 1.24 -6.79
N LEU A 168 7.67 1.71 -7.81
CA LEU A 168 6.20 1.65 -7.94
C LEU A 168 5.86 1.36 -9.39
N SER A 169 4.91 0.47 -9.60
CA SER A 169 4.27 0.25 -10.88
C SER A 169 2.83 -0.17 -10.64
N THR A 170 1.87 0.63 -11.08
CA THR A 170 0.45 0.29 -10.98
C THR A 170 -0.31 0.79 -12.18
N GLY A 171 -1.32 0.06 -12.62
CA GLY A 171 -2.11 0.48 -13.77
C GLY A 171 -3.32 -0.40 -14.00
N PHE A 172 -4.09 -0.03 -15.01
CA PHE A 172 -5.22 -0.79 -15.51
C PHE A 172 -4.89 -1.36 -16.89
N ASP A 173 -5.56 -2.44 -17.30
CA ASP A 173 -5.56 -2.90 -18.69
C ASP A 173 -6.32 -1.93 -19.62
N GLN A 174 -7.38 -1.32 -19.10
CA GLN A 174 -8.13 -0.21 -19.70
C GLN A 174 -8.79 0.63 -18.61
N LEU A 175 -9.10 1.89 -18.91
CA LEU A 175 -9.85 2.75 -17.98
C LEU A 175 -10.98 3.43 -18.73
N GLN A 176 -12.22 3.09 -18.40
CA GLN A 176 -13.42 3.72 -18.96
C GLN A 176 -13.99 4.73 -17.98
N TYR A 177 -14.03 6.00 -18.36
CA TYR A 177 -14.57 7.07 -17.51
C TYR A 177 -15.39 8.06 -18.34
N GLY A 178 -16.70 8.11 -18.09
CA GLY A 178 -17.61 8.94 -18.87
C GLY A 178 -17.59 8.56 -20.35
N THR A 179 -17.18 9.49 -21.21
CA THR A 179 -17.06 9.28 -22.66
C THR A 179 -15.66 8.83 -23.10
N MET A 180 -14.76 8.59 -22.16
CA MET A 180 -13.34 8.38 -22.40
C MET A 180 -12.94 6.92 -22.13
N THR A 181 -12.23 6.31 -23.06
CA THR A 181 -11.57 5.01 -22.88
C THR A 181 -10.07 5.21 -23.03
N VAL A 182 -9.33 5.02 -21.95
CA VAL A 182 -7.86 5.13 -21.91
C VAL A 182 -7.25 3.75 -22.02
N GLU A 183 -6.36 3.56 -22.99
CA GLU A 183 -5.63 2.29 -23.13
C GLU A 183 -4.49 2.20 -22.11
N LYS A 184 -4.47 1.11 -21.33
CA LYS A 184 -3.35 0.68 -20.47
C LYS A 184 -2.66 1.80 -19.67
N PRO A 185 -3.38 2.62 -18.89
CA PRO A 185 -2.74 3.65 -18.08
C PRO A 185 -1.86 3.01 -17.00
N ARG A 186 -0.63 3.52 -16.84
CA ARG A 186 0.39 3.03 -15.92
C ARG A 186 1.08 4.17 -15.18
N LEU A 187 1.04 4.13 -13.86
CA LEU A 187 1.78 5.01 -12.97
C LEU A 187 3.07 4.31 -12.49
N ILE A 188 4.21 4.98 -12.67
CA ILE A 188 5.52 4.54 -12.20
C ILE A 188 6.25 5.67 -11.46
N LEU A 189 7.33 5.33 -10.75
CA LEU A 189 8.26 6.35 -10.22
C LEU A 189 9.22 6.82 -11.31
N ASP A 190 9.38 8.14 -11.41
CA ASP A 190 10.50 8.79 -12.12
C ASP A 190 11.66 9.07 -11.15
N LYS A 191 11.34 9.30 -9.86
CA LYS A 191 12.29 9.37 -8.74
C LYS A 191 11.69 8.69 -7.49
N PRO A 192 12.52 8.16 -6.58
CA PRO A 192 12.04 7.63 -5.32
C PRO A 192 11.15 8.62 -4.59
N VAL A 193 10.07 8.12 -3.99
CA VAL A 193 9.28 8.92 -3.05
C VAL A 193 9.90 8.76 -1.68
N VAL A 194 10.28 9.87 -1.06
CA VAL A 194 10.92 9.91 0.27
C VAL A 194 10.02 10.69 1.21
N TRP A 195 9.67 10.08 2.33
CA TRP A 195 8.98 10.70 3.45
C TRP A 195 9.84 10.65 4.70
N VAL A 196 10.35 11.81 5.11
CA VAL A 196 11.04 12.00 6.39
C VAL A 196 9.98 12.37 7.42
N ARG A 197 9.82 11.52 8.43
CA ARG A 197 8.84 11.63 9.52
C ARG A 197 9.40 12.32 10.76
N ASP A 198 10.54 12.97 10.62
CA ASP A 198 11.15 13.77 11.69
C ASP A 198 10.16 14.82 12.21
N ALA A 199 10.08 14.96 13.53
CA ALA A 199 9.09 15.84 14.16
C ALA A 199 9.42 17.32 13.92
N GLN A 200 10.70 17.67 13.83
CA GLN A 200 11.16 19.05 13.66
C GLN A 200 11.27 19.45 12.18
N HIS A 201 11.73 18.53 11.32
CA HIS A 201 11.98 18.75 9.90
C HIS A 201 11.30 17.69 9.01
N PRO A 202 9.97 17.57 9.08
CA PRO A 202 9.24 16.64 8.21
C PRO A 202 9.36 17.06 6.75
N SER A 203 9.54 16.11 5.85
CA SER A 203 9.54 16.38 4.42
C SER A 203 9.00 15.22 3.61
N PHE A 204 8.40 15.55 2.48
CA PHE A 204 7.87 14.59 1.53
C PHE A 204 8.23 15.04 0.12
N SER A 205 8.85 14.16 -0.66
CA SER A 205 9.24 14.48 -2.02
C SER A 205 9.22 13.25 -2.91
N GLY A 206 9.11 13.45 -4.22
CA GLY A 206 9.20 12.37 -5.20
C GLY A 206 8.82 12.83 -6.60
N ALA A 207 9.00 11.96 -7.59
CA ALA A 207 8.54 12.20 -8.95
C ALA A 207 7.95 10.94 -9.57
N LEU A 208 6.86 11.09 -10.32
CA LEU A 208 6.11 10.02 -10.92
C LEU A 208 5.86 10.30 -12.40
N SER A 209 5.66 9.23 -13.17
CA SER A 209 5.22 9.26 -14.56
C SER A 209 3.92 8.47 -14.68
N LEU A 210 2.88 9.09 -15.21
CA LEU A 210 1.66 8.42 -15.65
C LEU A 210 1.70 8.34 -17.17
N ASP A 211 1.93 7.15 -17.69
CA ASP A 211 1.93 6.84 -19.11
C ASP A 211 0.60 6.19 -19.48
N ALA A 212 0.02 6.59 -20.60
CA ALA A 212 -1.19 6.00 -21.14
C ALA A 212 -1.03 5.80 -22.65
N GLY A 213 -1.61 4.71 -23.15
CA GLY A 213 -1.81 4.52 -24.57
C GLY A 213 -2.80 5.52 -25.14
N GLN A 214 -3.33 5.21 -26.31
CA GLN A 214 -4.31 6.06 -26.96
C GLN A 214 -5.56 6.22 -26.08
N THR A 215 -6.11 7.43 -26.04
CA THR A 215 -7.41 7.68 -25.42
C THR A 215 -8.45 7.93 -26.50
N LEU A 216 -9.53 7.16 -26.46
CA LEU A 216 -10.66 7.24 -27.37
C LEU A 216 -11.82 7.98 -26.70
N PHE A 217 -12.43 8.92 -27.42
CA PHE A 217 -13.67 9.55 -26.99
C PHE A 217 -14.85 8.99 -27.80
N THR A 218 -16.02 8.84 -27.18
CA THR A 218 -17.24 8.31 -27.85
C THR A 218 -17.59 9.02 -29.16
N GLY A 219 -17.19 10.29 -29.31
CA GLY A 219 -17.36 11.09 -30.54
C GLY A 219 -16.36 10.81 -31.66
N GLY A 220 -15.45 9.84 -31.51
CA GLY A 220 -14.43 9.50 -32.52
C GLY A 220 -13.16 10.34 -32.45
N SER A 221 -13.13 11.37 -31.59
CA SER A 221 -11.89 12.10 -31.26
C SER A 221 -10.89 11.19 -30.57
N VAL A 222 -9.60 11.54 -30.70
CA VAL A 222 -8.50 10.75 -30.16
C VAL A 222 -7.47 11.64 -29.47
N LEU A 223 -7.09 11.30 -28.24
CA LEU A 223 -5.82 11.77 -27.68
C LEU A 223 -4.74 10.73 -28.01
N PRO A 224 -3.63 11.14 -28.67
CA PRO A 224 -2.47 10.27 -28.84
C PRO A 224 -1.94 9.73 -27.50
N PRO A 225 -1.07 8.70 -27.52
CA PRO A 225 -0.38 8.25 -26.32
C PRO A 225 0.19 9.42 -25.53
N SER A 226 0.01 9.38 -24.22
CA SER A 226 0.24 10.51 -23.35
C SER A 226 1.06 10.14 -22.13
N THR A 227 1.87 11.10 -21.69
CA THR A 227 2.76 10.97 -20.53
C THR A 227 2.61 12.21 -19.67
N LEU A 228 2.11 12.04 -18.44
CA LEU A 228 2.16 13.06 -17.40
C LEU A 228 3.32 12.77 -16.46
N LYS A 229 4.37 13.60 -16.54
CA LYS A 229 5.43 13.60 -15.53
C LYS A 229 5.13 14.66 -14.49
N PHE A 230 5.17 14.30 -13.21
CA PHE A 230 4.93 15.23 -12.13
C PHE A 230 5.80 14.95 -10.91
N SER A 231 6.18 16.00 -10.20
CA SER A 231 6.87 15.93 -8.92
C SER A 231 5.95 16.37 -7.80
N VAL A 232 6.13 15.76 -6.63
CA VAL A 232 5.49 16.14 -5.37
C VAL A 232 6.54 16.69 -4.41
N ASP A 233 6.16 17.70 -3.63
CA ASP A 233 6.98 18.32 -2.60
C ASP A 233 6.09 18.85 -1.48
N GLY A 234 6.39 18.50 -0.23
CA GLY A 234 5.52 18.80 0.89
C GLY A 234 6.05 18.35 2.23
N ARG A 235 5.13 18.26 3.20
CA ARG A 235 5.44 17.86 4.57
C ARG A 235 5.34 16.34 4.75
N ASP A 236 4.28 15.75 4.21
CA ASP A 236 3.92 14.35 4.38
C ASP A 236 2.94 13.93 3.25
N PRO A 237 2.61 12.63 3.12
CA PRO A 237 1.71 12.14 2.06
C PRO A 237 0.29 12.72 2.09
N THR A 238 -0.12 13.38 3.18
CA THR A 238 -1.41 14.05 3.31
C THR A 238 -1.34 15.55 3.02
N TYR A 239 -0.15 16.13 2.89
CA TYR A 239 0.02 17.55 2.60
C TYR A 239 1.22 17.83 1.69
N PHE A 240 0.95 18.00 0.39
CA PHE A 240 1.97 18.28 -0.60
C PHE A 240 1.48 19.13 -1.77
N LEU A 241 2.41 19.84 -2.39
CA LEU A 241 2.26 20.49 -3.68
C LEU A 241 2.67 19.52 -4.77
N TYR A 242 2.03 19.62 -5.94
CA TYR A 242 2.48 18.91 -7.13
C TYR A 242 2.64 19.87 -8.30
N LYS A 243 3.54 19.53 -9.21
CA LYS A 243 3.77 20.24 -10.48
C LYS A 243 4.20 19.24 -11.54
N GLY A 244 3.81 19.47 -12.79
CA GLY A 244 4.13 18.54 -13.86
C GLY A 244 3.71 19.03 -15.23
N ASP A 245 3.99 18.21 -16.22
CA ASP A 245 3.68 18.45 -17.62
C ASP A 245 3.10 17.17 -18.26
N LEU A 246 1.91 17.29 -18.84
CA LEU A 246 1.28 16.26 -19.66
C LEU A 246 1.62 16.47 -21.13
N HIS A 247 2.25 15.49 -21.75
CA HIS A 247 2.52 15.46 -23.19
C HIS A 247 1.61 14.43 -23.87
N ALA A 248 1.10 14.75 -25.05
CA ALA A 248 0.29 13.86 -25.87
C ALA A 248 0.55 14.17 -27.36
N GLY A 249 1.66 13.66 -27.88
CA GLY A 249 2.24 14.20 -29.12
C GLY A 249 2.42 15.72 -29.05
N GLU A 250 2.16 16.41 -30.16
CA GLU A 250 2.26 17.87 -30.26
C GLU A 250 1.16 18.64 -29.51
N ILE A 251 0.16 17.95 -28.93
CA ILE A 251 -0.90 18.61 -28.14
C ILE A 251 -0.33 19.15 -26.83
N GLY A 252 0.66 18.47 -26.26
CA GLY A 252 1.33 18.93 -25.04
C GLY A 252 2.43 19.95 -25.32
N PRO A 253 2.98 20.58 -24.27
CA PRO A 253 2.71 20.30 -22.86
C PRO A 253 1.43 20.98 -22.36
N VAL A 254 0.62 20.24 -21.59
CA VAL A 254 -0.31 20.83 -20.61
C VAL A 254 0.42 20.91 -19.29
N ARG A 255 0.65 22.13 -18.82
CA ARG A 255 1.26 22.36 -17.50
C ARG A 255 0.22 22.13 -16.44
N VAL A 256 0.59 21.39 -15.39
CA VAL A 256 -0.26 21.16 -14.23
C VAL A 256 0.44 21.57 -12.95
N ASN A 257 -0.32 22.14 -12.02
CA ASN A 257 0.14 22.34 -10.66
C ASN A 257 -1.04 22.26 -9.68
N GLY A 258 -0.73 22.05 -8.41
CA GLY A 258 -1.74 22.07 -7.38
C GLY A 258 -1.25 21.63 -6.03
N ARG A 259 -2.20 21.33 -5.15
CA ARG A 259 -2.02 20.96 -3.75
C ARG A 259 -2.99 19.87 -3.36
N TRP A 260 -2.49 18.88 -2.63
CA TRP A 260 -3.25 17.95 -1.82
C TRP A 260 -3.23 18.42 -0.37
N ASP A 261 -4.41 18.55 0.25
CA ASP A 261 -4.56 19.00 1.64
C ASP A 261 -5.11 17.92 2.59
N GLY A 262 -5.06 16.65 2.17
CA GLY A 262 -5.53 15.50 2.94
C GLY A 262 -7.01 15.19 2.75
N ILE A 263 -7.76 16.13 2.17
CA ILE A 263 -9.20 16.00 1.90
C ILE A 263 -9.48 16.21 0.40
N ARG A 264 -8.83 17.20 -0.22
CA ARG A 264 -9.11 17.59 -1.60
C ARG A 264 -7.83 17.85 -2.38
N LEU A 265 -7.85 17.46 -3.65
CA LEU A 265 -6.87 17.87 -4.64
C LEU A 265 -7.38 19.14 -5.33
N ARG A 266 -6.58 20.22 -5.30
CA ARG A 266 -6.90 21.49 -5.97
C ARG A 266 -5.74 21.90 -6.84
N GLY A 267 -6.00 22.39 -8.05
CA GLY A 267 -4.94 22.75 -8.96
C GLY A 267 -5.44 23.42 -10.22
N ASN A 268 -4.50 23.75 -11.10
CA ASN A 268 -4.76 24.32 -12.41
C ASN A 268 -4.06 23.48 -13.49
N ALA A 269 -4.64 23.47 -14.68
CA ALA A 269 -4.05 22.90 -15.88
C ALA A 269 -4.16 23.92 -17.02
N TRP A 270 -3.09 24.14 -17.77
CA TRP A 270 -3.11 25.10 -18.89
C TRP A 270 -2.13 24.74 -19.99
N TRP A 271 -2.46 25.14 -21.22
CA TRP A 271 -1.55 25.11 -22.36
C TRP A 271 -0.70 26.40 -22.40
N PRO A 272 0.62 26.30 -22.62
CA PRO A 272 1.40 27.41 -23.14
C PRO A 272 0.88 27.82 -24.53
N LYS A 273 1.26 29.02 -24.98
CA LYS A 273 0.92 29.49 -26.34
C LYS A 273 1.49 28.54 -27.39
N GLN A 274 0.62 27.98 -28.23
CA GLN A 274 1.00 27.08 -29.33
C GLN A 274 0.01 27.14 -30.50
N SER A 275 0.34 26.49 -31.62
CA SER A 275 -0.49 26.47 -32.83
C SER A 275 -1.82 25.75 -32.58
N LEU A 276 -2.92 26.24 -33.16
CA LEU A 276 -4.22 25.54 -33.12
C LEU A 276 -4.22 24.22 -33.88
N THR A 277 -3.31 24.05 -34.85
CA THR A 277 -3.22 22.84 -35.68
C THR A 277 -2.90 21.58 -34.89
N VAL A 278 -2.27 21.72 -33.71
CA VAL A 278 -1.92 20.56 -32.87
C VAL A 278 -3.15 19.86 -32.29
N PHE A 279 -4.28 20.57 -32.18
CA PHE A 279 -5.53 20.04 -31.63
C PHE A 279 -6.38 19.25 -32.64
N GLN A 280 -5.92 19.12 -33.89
CA GLN A 280 -6.65 18.41 -34.95
C GLN A 280 -7.12 16.99 -34.55
N PRO A 281 -6.34 16.17 -33.80
CA PRO A 281 -6.79 14.85 -33.35
C PRO A 281 -8.01 14.87 -32.41
N LEU A 282 -8.25 15.99 -31.72
CA LEU A 282 -9.37 16.14 -30.78
C LEU A 282 -10.68 16.55 -31.48
N VAL A 283 -10.62 16.94 -32.75
CA VAL A 283 -11.80 17.29 -33.55
C VAL A 283 -12.41 15.99 -34.08
N PRO A 284 -13.69 15.68 -33.79
CA PRO A 284 -14.35 14.52 -34.36
C PRO A 284 -14.25 14.51 -35.88
N PRO A 285 -14.06 13.35 -36.52
CA PRO A 285 -14.24 13.26 -37.97
C PRO A 285 -15.67 13.69 -38.30
N THR A 286 -15.84 14.70 -39.16
CA THR A 286 -17.15 15.03 -39.72
C THR A 286 -17.64 13.82 -40.49
N GLY A 287 -18.71 13.19 -39.99
CA GLY A 287 -19.29 11.99 -40.58
C GLY A 287 -19.62 12.17 -42.06
N ARG A 288 -19.38 11.11 -42.84
CA ARG A 288 -20.09 10.86 -44.10
C ARG A 288 -21.34 10.05 -43.81
#